data_AF-A0A561U460-F1
#
_entry.id   AF-A0A561U460-F1
#
_cell.length_a   1.000
_cell.length_b   1.000
_cell.length_c   1.000
_cell.angle_alpha   90.00
_cell.angle_beta   90.00
_cell.angle_gamma   90.00
#
_symmetry.space_group_name_H-M   'P 1'
#
loop_
_entity.id
_entity.type
_entity.pdbx_description
1 polymer ?
#
loop_
_entity_poly.entity_id
_entity_poly.type
_entity_poly.pdbx_seq_one_letter_code
_entity_poly.pdbx_strand_id
1 'polypeptide(L)'
;MFVVARAKVFGVDARDLHGVRAADAVGDAVEAIRRGSRVVISDPGRPERVAHHHVDQARAWVLEGDRERALGELNAARDVSPSQVRGHPSVRETAWSLLRQPRVSAGAVEFARWVGLKPN
;
A
#
# COMPACT_ATOMS: atom_id res chain seq x y z
N MET A 1 15.78 12.99 20.44
CA MET A 1 14.42 13.53 20.59
C MET A 1 13.94 13.94 19.21
N PHE A 2 13.14 13.11 18.55
CA PHE A 2 12.53 13.47 17.26
C PHE A 2 11.03 13.41 17.42
N VAL A 3 10.45 14.57 17.71
CA VAL A 3 9.05 14.87 17.43
C VAL A 3 9.08 15.76 16.20
N VAL A 4 8.63 15.26 15.05
CA VAL A 4 8.04 16.12 14.03
C VAL A 4 6.79 15.43 13.53
N ALA A 5 5.67 15.97 13.97
CA ALA A 5 4.34 15.62 13.53
C ALA A 5 3.98 16.39 12.26
N ARG A 6 3.17 15.73 11.42
CA ARG A 6 2.16 16.28 10.50
C ARG A 6 2.68 17.06 9.28
N ALA A 7 2.57 16.41 8.12
CA ALA A 7 2.18 17.10 6.89
C ALA A 7 0.93 16.42 6.33
N LYS A 8 -0.23 17.02 6.59
CA LYS A 8 -1.49 16.74 5.91
C LYS A 8 -1.57 17.77 4.79
N VAL A 9 -1.26 17.38 3.55
CA VAL A 9 -1.33 18.29 2.40
C VAL A 9 -1.89 17.52 1.21
N PHE A 10 -2.97 18.07 0.65
CA PHE A 10 -3.80 17.57 -0.43
C PHE A 10 -3.15 17.98 -1.77
N GLY A 11 -2.93 17.06 -2.74
CA GLY A 11 -2.48 17.48 -4.09
C GLY A 11 -1.49 16.64 -4.97
N VAL A 12 -1.83 15.63 -5.82
CA VAL A 12 -1.09 15.23 -7.09
C VAL A 12 -1.95 14.70 -8.26
N ASP A 13 -1.38 14.90 -9.45
CA ASP A 13 -1.69 14.52 -10.85
C ASP A 13 -1.38 13.04 -11.22
N ALA A 14 -2.00 12.50 -12.28
CA ALA A 14 -1.93 11.08 -12.67
C ALA A 14 -0.58 10.63 -13.25
N ARG A 15 0.28 11.56 -13.69
CA ARG A 15 1.57 11.23 -14.34
C ARG A 15 2.59 10.63 -13.38
N ASP A 16 2.58 11.06 -12.12
CA ASP A 16 3.54 10.56 -11.12
C ASP A 16 3.22 9.10 -10.71
N LEU A 17 1.95 8.69 -10.84
CA LEU A 17 1.51 7.33 -10.60
C LEU A 17 2.05 6.32 -11.64
N HIS A 18 2.31 6.76 -12.88
CA HIS A 18 2.94 5.91 -13.91
C HIS A 18 4.42 5.66 -13.62
N GLY A 19 5.13 6.62 -13.05
CA GLY A 19 6.56 6.48 -12.71
C GLY A 19 6.82 5.51 -11.55
N VAL A 20 5.89 5.41 -10.60
CA VAL A 20 5.91 4.43 -9.50
C VAL A 20 5.64 3.03 -10.03
N ARG A 21 4.60 2.86 -10.87
CA ARG A 21 4.29 1.57 -11.50
C ARG A 21 5.40 1.05 -12.40
N ALA A 22 6.14 1.94 -13.07
CA ALA A 22 7.29 1.55 -13.86
C ALA A 22 8.43 1.02 -12.98
N ALA A 23 8.72 1.65 -11.84
CA ALA A 23 9.73 1.19 -10.89
C ALA A 23 9.37 -0.17 -10.26
N ASP A 24 8.10 -0.36 -9.91
CA ASP A 24 7.54 -1.66 -9.48
C ASP A 24 7.76 -2.76 -10.54
N ALA A 25 7.58 -2.42 -11.82
CA ALA A 25 7.68 -3.39 -12.92
C ALA A 25 9.13 -3.87 -13.18
N VAL A 26 10.14 -3.08 -12.80
CA VAL A 26 11.57 -3.48 -12.87
C VAL A 26 12.16 -3.93 -11.54
N GLY A 27 11.37 -3.97 -10.45
CA GLY A 27 11.79 -4.52 -9.17
C GLY A 27 12.69 -3.60 -8.33
N ASP A 28 12.76 -2.31 -8.64
CA ASP A 28 13.47 -1.32 -7.83
C ASP A 28 12.54 -0.77 -6.73
N ALA A 29 12.44 -1.53 -5.65
CA ALA A 29 11.56 -1.23 -4.51
C ALA A 29 11.90 0.12 -3.85
N VAL A 30 13.19 0.43 -3.73
CA VAL A 30 13.68 1.68 -3.11
C VAL A 30 13.26 2.88 -3.96
N GLU A 31 13.42 2.81 -5.28
CA GLU A 31 12.99 3.88 -6.18
C GLU A 31 11.46 3.99 -6.25
N ALA A 32 10.74 2.88 -6.23
CA ALA A 32 9.28 2.86 -6.17
C ALA A 32 8.75 3.52 -4.88
N ILE A 33 9.31 3.17 -3.72
CA ILE A 33 9.00 3.79 -2.42
C ILE A 33 9.36 5.27 -2.44
N ARG A 34 10.56 5.64 -2.91
CA ARG A 34 11.03 7.03 -2.95
C ARG A 34 10.16 7.89 -3.86
N ARG A 35 9.72 7.36 -5.00
CA ARG A 35 8.80 8.06 -5.91
C ARG A 35 7.40 8.11 -5.32
N GLY A 36 6.88 6.99 -4.84
CA GLY A 36 5.53 6.89 -4.28
C GLY A 36 5.35 7.73 -3.01
N SER A 37 6.33 7.79 -2.12
CA SER A 37 6.31 8.69 -0.95
C SER A 37 6.32 10.18 -1.31
N ARG A 38 6.69 10.53 -2.55
CA ARG A 38 6.62 11.89 -3.10
C ARG A 38 5.35 12.13 -3.91
N VAL A 39 4.63 11.06 -4.29
CA VAL A 39 3.29 11.14 -4.87
C VAL A 39 2.32 11.44 -3.73
N VAL A 40 2.06 12.72 -3.51
CA VAL A 40 0.83 13.18 -2.86
C VAL A 40 -0.38 12.71 -3.73
N ILE A 41 -1.66 12.74 -3.33
CA ILE A 41 -2.79 12.52 -4.28
C ILE A 41 -3.79 13.65 -4.12
N SER A 42 -4.20 14.27 -5.23
CA SER A 42 -4.85 15.60 -5.23
C SER A 42 -6.32 15.57 -4.98
N ASP A 43 -6.95 14.45 -5.27
CA ASP A 43 -8.33 14.50 -5.68
C ASP A 43 -9.15 13.63 -4.73
N PRO A 44 -9.60 14.21 -3.60
CA PRO A 44 -10.52 13.55 -2.67
C PRO A 44 -11.85 13.19 -3.34
N GLY A 45 -12.14 13.68 -4.56
CA GLY A 45 -13.29 13.28 -5.36
C GLY A 45 -13.13 11.90 -6.02
N ARG A 46 -11.97 11.25 -5.94
CA ARG A 46 -11.74 9.88 -6.44
C ARG A 46 -11.01 9.01 -5.42
N PRO A 47 -11.72 8.53 -4.39
CA PRO A 47 -11.15 7.65 -3.35
C PRO A 47 -10.48 6.40 -3.94
N GLU A 48 -10.89 5.95 -5.11
CA GLU A 48 -10.35 4.79 -5.80
C GLU A 48 -8.86 4.95 -6.16
N ARG A 49 -8.45 6.18 -6.54
CA ARG A 49 -7.05 6.47 -6.89
C ARG A 49 -6.16 6.58 -5.66
N VAL A 50 -6.69 7.17 -4.60
CA VAL A 50 -5.99 7.24 -3.30
C VAL A 50 -5.77 5.83 -2.76
N ALA A 51 -6.81 4.99 -2.78
CA ALA A 51 -6.70 3.60 -2.35
C ALA A 51 -5.69 2.81 -3.22
N HIS A 52 -5.71 2.99 -4.54
CA HIS A 52 -4.75 2.30 -5.43
C HIS A 52 -3.30 2.64 -5.07
N HIS A 53 -3.00 3.91 -4.83
CA HIS A 53 -1.65 4.32 -4.47
C HIS A 53 -1.15 3.70 -3.18
N HIS A 54 -1.99 3.64 -2.14
CA HIS A 54 -1.65 2.91 -0.92
C HIS A 54 -1.39 1.42 -1.22
N VAL A 55 -2.12 0.81 -2.15
CA VAL A 55 -1.85 -0.57 -2.58
C VAL A 55 -0.50 -0.70 -3.31
N ASP A 56 -0.15 0.24 -4.18
CA ASP A 56 1.15 0.26 -4.86
C ASP A 56 2.30 0.44 -3.85
N GLN A 57 2.15 1.35 -2.89
CA GLN A 57 3.10 1.55 -1.80
C GLN A 57 3.25 0.30 -0.93
N ALA A 58 2.15 -0.38 -0.60
CA ALA A 58 2.19 -1.63 0.14
C ALA A 58 3.01 -2.70 -0.58
N ARG A 59 2.88 -2.82 -1.90
CA ARG A 59 3.65 -3.76 -2.72
C ARG A 59 5.13 -3.43 -2.70
N ALA A 60 5.48 -2.16 -2.83
CA ALA A 60 6.87 -1.72 -2.78
C ALA A 60 7.50 -2.01 -1.39
N TRP A 61 6.77 -1.76 -0.30
CA TRP A 61 7.22 -2.11 1.05
C TRP A 61 7.39 -3.62 1.27
N VAL A 62 6.54 -4.46 0.67
CA VAL A 62 6.72 -5.93 0.69
C VAL A 62 8.03 -6.33 -0.01
N LEU A 63 8.34 -5.72 -1.15
CA LEU A 63 9.58 -5.99 -1.89
C LEU A 63 10.82 -5.57 -1.09
N GLU A 64 10.76 -4.43 -0.40
CA GLU A 64 11.83 -3.95 0.49
C GLU A 64 11.93 -4.77 1.79
N GLY A 65 10.92 -5.57 2.10
CA GLY A 65 10.85 -6.40 3.30
C GLY A 65 10.34 -5.67 4.54
N ASP A 66 9.87 -4.41 4.42
CA ASP A 66 9.26 -3.68 5.53
C ASP A 66 7.76 -3.96 5.62
N ARG A 67 7.45 -4.95 6.45
CA ARG A 67 6.12 -5.56 6.52
C ARG A 67 5.14 -4.76 7.35
N GLU A 68 5.64 -4.04 8.35
CA GLU A 68 4.80 -3.16 9.15
C GLU A 68 4.32 -1.98 8.31
N ARG A 69 5.21 -1.39 7.51
CA ARG A 69 4.82 -0.34 6.57
C ARG A 69 3.89 -0.86 5.48
N ALA A 70 4.16 -2.04 4.92
CA ALA A 70 3.24 -2.66 3.96
C ALA A 70 1.82 -2.86 4.53
N LEU A 71 1.71 -3.38 5.75
CA LEU A 71 0.42 -3.55 6.42
C LEU A 71 -0.26 -2.21 6.73
N GLY A 72 0.53 -1.20 7.12
CA GLY A 72 0.04 0.17 7.34
C GLY A 72 -0.62 0.75 6.08
N GLU A 73 0.05 0.63 4.93
CA GLU A 73 -0.48 1.10 3.65
C GLU A 73 -1.73 0.32 3.21
N LEU A 74 -1.78 -1.00 3.41
CA LEU A 74 -2.98 -1.79 3.13
C LEU A 74 -4.18 -1.36 3.98
N ASN A 75 -3.95 -1.01 5.25
CA ASN A 75 -5.01 -0.47 6.11
C ASN A 75 -5.44 0.93 5.69
N ALA A 76 -4.50 1.81 5.29
CA ALA A 76 -4.83 3.11 4.74
C ALA A 76 -5.68 2.99 3.46
N ALA A 77 -5.34 2.06 2.56
CA ALA A 77 -6.15 1.76 1.39
C ALA A 77 -7.57 1.31 1.78
N ARG A 78 -7.67 0.40 2.75
CA ARG A 78 -8.95 -0.11 3.28
C ARG A 78 -9.82 1.01 3.84
N ASP A 79 -9.25 1.96 4.58
CA ASP A 79 -9.99 3.07 5.17
C ASP A 79 -10.54 4.04 4.10
N VAL A 80 -9.82 4.18 2.99
CA VAL A 80 -10.20 5.06 1.87
C VAL A 80 -11.27 4.44 0.98
N SER A 81 -11.10 3.18 0.56
CA SER A 81 -12.05 2.51 -0.33
C SER A 81 -12.19 1.02 0.02
N PRO A 82 -12.97 0.67 1.07
CA PRO A 82 -13.07 -0.69 1.56
C PRO A 82 -13.60 -1.68 0.51
N SER A 83 -14.59 -1.27 -0.28
CA SER A 83 -15.25 -2.12 -1.29
C SER A 83 -14.29 -2.49 -2.42
N GLN A 84 -13.51 -1.53 -2.92
CA GLN A 84 -12.49 -1.78 -3.94
C GLN A 84 -11.37 -2.65 -3.40
N VAL A 85 -10.82 -2.30 -2.24
CA VAL A 85 -9.64 -2.97 -1.68
C VAL A 85 -9.95 -4.44 -1.35
N ARG A 86 -11.14 -4.74 -0.82
CA ARG A 86 -11.55 -6.12 -0.52
C ARG A 86 -11.59 -7.02 -1.76
N GLY A 87 -11.93 -6.48 -2.92
CA GLY A 87 -12.06 -7.24 -4.17
C GLY A 87 -10.78 -7.28 -5.03
N HIS A 88 -9.80 -6.43 -4.76
CA HIS A 88 -8.70 -6.19 -5.68
C HIS A 88 -7.66 -7.33 -5.68
N PRO A 89 -7.30 -7.92 -6.85
CA PRO A 89 -6.33 -9.02 -6.93
C PRO A 89 -4.98 -8.68 -6.32
N SER A 90 -4.43 -7.50 -6.60
CA SER A 90 -3.12 -7.08 -6.06
C SER A 90 -3.12 -6.91 -4.55
N VAL A 91 -4.26 -6.57 -3.94
CA VAL A 91 -4.38 -6.49 -2.47
C VAL A 91 -4.29 -7.88 -1.86
N ARG A 92 -5.00 -8.86 -2.46
CA ARG A 92 -4.95 -10.25 -2.00
C ARG A 92 -3.57 -10.85 -2.18
N GLU A 93 -2.90 -10.56 -3.29
CA GLU A 93 -1.52 -10.99 -3.53
C GLU A 93 -0.56 -10.40 -2.48
N THR A 94 -0.67 -9.10 -2.20
CA THR A 94 0.15 -8.43 -1.18
C THR A 94 -0.13 -8.99 0.21
N ALA A 95 -1.40 -9.23 0.56
CA ALA A 95 -1.78 -9.87 1.81
C ALA A 95 -1.24 -11.31 1.93
N TRP A 96 -1.25 -12.09 0.85
CA TRP A 96 -0.60 -13.41 0.81
C TRP A 96 0.91 -13.31 1.04
N SER A 97 1.58 -12.33 0.44
CA SER A 97 3.00 -12.08 0.67
C SER A 97 3.31 -11.71 2.13
N LEU A 98 2.38 -11.08 2.85
CA LEU A 98 2.47 -10.87 4.30
C LEU A 98 2.31 -12.17 5.10
N LEU A 99 1.46 -13.10 4.64
CA LEU A 99 1.23 -14.38 5.32
C LEU A 99 2.35 -15.41 5.12
N ARG A 100 3.07 -15.38 4.00
CA ARG A 100 4.10 -16.39 3.65
C ARG A 100 5.43 -16.22 4.40
N GLN A 101 5.41 -15.51 5.53
CA GLN A 101 6.61 -15.05 6.20
C GLN A 101 6.91 -15.88 7.45
N PRO A 102 8.18 -15.98 7.87
CA PRO A 102 8.54 -16.76 9.07
C PRO A 102 7.86 -16.26 10.35
N ARG A 103 7.54 -14.95 10.41
CA ARG A 103 6.82 -14.34 11.53
C ARG A 103 5.69 -13.49 10.96
N VAL A 104 4.47 -13.98 11.13
CA VAL A 104 3.27 -13.29 10.67
C VAL A 104 2.68 -12.48 11.83
N SER A 105 2.40 -11.20 11.60
CA SER A 105 1.74 -10.36 12.61
C SER A 105 0.24 -10.67 12.70
N ALA A 106 -0.34 -10.50 13.89
CA ALA A 106 -1.78 -10.68 14.09
C ALA A 106 -2.60 -9.76 13.16
N GLY A 107 -2.13 -8.53 12.93
CA GLY A 107 -2.77 -7.59 12.01
C GLY A 107 -2.73 -8.05 10.55
N ALA A 108 -1.66 -8.71 10.10
CA ALA A 108 -1.60 -9.29 8.77
C ALA A 108 -2.61 -10.46 8.61
N VAL A 109 -2.75 -11.30 9.64
CA VAL A 109 -3.77 -12.37 9.67
C VAL A 109 -5.18 -11.78 9.63
N GLU A 110 -5.45 -10.75 10.41
CA GLU A 110 -6.75 -10.07 10.44
C GLU A 110 -7.08 -9.43 9.08
N PHE A 111 -6.13 -8.70 8.50
CA PHE A 111 -6.30 -8.10 7.18
C PHE A 111 -6.56 -9.16 6.11
N ALA A 112 -5.80 -10.26 6.12
CA ALA A 112 -5.97 -11.37 5.20
C ALA A 112 -7.38 -11.98 5.31
N ARG A 113 -7.87 -12.23 6.53
CA ARG A 113 -9.25 -12.71 6.76
C ARG A 113 -10.28 -11.72 6.23
N TRP A 114 -10.06 -10.42 6.43
CA TRP A 114 -10.97 -9.38 5.95
C TRP A 114 -11.07 -9.29 4.42
N VAL A 115 -9.99 -9.59 3.68
CA VAL A 115 -10.00 -9.70 2.20
C VAL A 115 -10.46 -11.08 1.69
N GLY A 116 -10.84 -11.99 2.59
CA GLY A 116 -11.37 -13.31 2.29
C GLY A 116 -10.31 -14.42 2.14
N LEU A 117 -9.06 -14.15 2.53
CA LEU A 117 -8.01 -15.16 2.57
C LEU A 117 -8.09 -15.98 3.86
N LYS A 118 -7.86 -17.29 3.73
CA LYS A 118 -7.73 -18.20 4.86
C LYS A 118 -6.27 -18.62 4.94
N PRO A 119 -5.51 -18.16 5.96
CA PRO A 119 -4.23 -18.78 6.25
C PRO A 119 -4.48 -20.24 6.63
N ASN A 120 -3.82 -21.16 5.93
CA ASN A 120 -3.81 -22.59 6.26
C ASN A 120 -2.99 -22.85 7.52
#